data_AF-A0A537IB66-F1
#
_entry.id   AF-A0A537IB66-F1
#
_cell.length_a   1.000
_cell.length_b   1.000
_cell.length_c   1.000
_cell.angle_alpha   90.00
_cell.angle_beta   90.00
_cell.angle_gamma   90.00
#
_symmetry.space_group_name_H-M   'P 1'
#
loop_
_entity.id
_entity.type
_entity.pdbx_description
1 polymer ?
#
loop_
_entity_poly.entity_id
_entity_poly.type
_entity_poly.pdbx_seq_one_letter_code
_entity_poly.pdbx_strand_id
1 'polypeptide(L)' 'MIITVSGPHGTGKSTYAARLAKALLIRHVSAGTVFRRIAKEKKISLEELGEKALEDPSIDKLVD' A
#
# COMPACT_ATOMS: atom_id res chain seq x y z
N MET A 1 14.37 9.52 -4.17
CA MET A 1 13.59 10.21 -3.13
C MET A 1 12.35 9.39 -2.84
N ILE A 2 12.09 9.04 -1.57
CA ILE A 2 10.93 8.29 -1.11
C ILE A 2 10.17 9.18 -0.13
N ILE A 3 8.85 9.27 -0.27
CA ILE A 3 7.98 10.09 0.60
C ILE A 3 6.88 9.19 1.16
N THR A 4 6.88 9.02 2.48
CA THR A 4 5.88 8.24 3.20
C THR A 4 4.86 9.17 3.85
N VAL A 5 3.56 8.93 3.63
CA VAL A 5 2.46 9.75 4.17
C VAL A 5 1.62 8.90 5.12
N SER A 6 1.73 9.14 6.43
CA SER A 6 1.06 8.37 7.49
C SER A 6 0.11 9.22 8.35
N GLY A 7 -0.75 8.59 9.15
CA GLY A 7 -1.68 9.25 10.07
C GLY A 7 -3.04 8.55 10.25
N PRO A 8 -3.96 9.10 11.07
CA PRO A 8 -5.20 8.43 11.48
C PRO A 8 -6.19 8.19 10.31
N HIS A 9 -7.01 7.15 10.38
CA HIS A 9 -8.01 6.86 9.34
C HIS A 9 -8.96 8.07 9.12
N GLY A 10 -9.35 8.32 7.87
CA GLY A 10 -10.26 9.43 7.53
C GLY A 10 -9.61 10.82 7.39
N THR A 11 -8.32 11.00 7.68
CA THR A 11 -7.65 12.31 7.55
C THR A 11 -7.27 12.73 6.11
N GLY A 12 -7.73 11.98 5.10
CA GLY A 12 -7.51 12.34 3.68
C GLY A 12 -6.09 12.08 3.13
N LYS A 13 -5.25 11.32 3.84
CA LYS A 13 -3.85 11.05 3.44
C LYS A 13 -3.66 10.56 2.02
N SER A 14 -4.49 9.63 1.57
CA SER A 14 -4.48 9.12 0.19
C SER A 14 -4.77 10.23 -0.83
N THR A 15 -5.62 11.19 -0.48
CA THR A 15 -5.90 12.37 -1.31
C THR A 15 -4.68 13.28 -1.40
N TYR A 16 -4.05 13.61 -0.28
CA TYR A 16 -2.86 14.48 -0.29
C TYR A 16 -1.66 13.81 -0.94
N ALA A 17 -1.42 12.51 -0.69
CA ALA A 17 -0.34 11.75 -1.31
C ALA A 17 -0.48 11.71 -2.84
N ALA A 18 -1.70 11.53 -3.37
CA ALA A 18 -1.95 11.58 -4.81
C ALA A 18 -1.68 12.97 -5.41
N ARG A 19 -2.09 14.05 -4.72
CA ARG A 19 -1.83 15.43 -5.16
C ARG A 19 -0.34 15.78 -5.12
N LEU A 20 0.36 15.37 -4.07
CA LEU A 20 1.80 15.57 -3.90
C LEU A 20 2.59 14.83 -5.00
N ALA A 21 2.23 13.58 -5.26
CA ALA A 21 2.86 12.80 -6.33
C ALA A 21 2.71 13.47 -7.70
N LYS A 22 1.50 14.00 -8.00
CA LYS A 22 1.24 14.76 -9.24
C LYS A 22 2.08 16.03 -9.33
N ALA A 23 2.19 16.78 -8.23
CA ALA A 23 2.95 18.03 -8.19
C ALA A 23 4.47 17.81 -8.37
N LEU A 24 4.99 16.71 -7.82
CA LEU A 24 6.41 16.36 -7.89
C LEU A 24 6.77 15.50 -9.10
N LEU A 25 5.79 15.14 -9.95
CA LEU A 25 5.94 14.21 -11.08
C LEU A 25 6.57 12.87 -10.67
N ILE A 26 6.23 12.38 -9.48
CA ILE A 26 6.71 11.10 -8.95
C ILE A 26 5.59 10.05 -8.97
N ARG A 27 5.97 8.78 -8.98
CA ARG A 27 5.02 7.67 -8.92
C ARG A 27 4.31 7.65 -7.57
N HIS A 28 2.98 7.58 -7.59
CA HIS A 28 2.18 7.32 -6.40
C HIS A 28 2.00 5.81 -6.21
N VAL A 29 2.39 5.30 -5.05
CA VAL A 29 2.16 3.92 -4.62
C VAL A 29 1.43 3.98 -3.28
N SER A 30 0.32 3.26 -3.16
CA SER A 30 -0.36 3.08 -1.87
C SER A 30 -0.26 1.61 -1.47
N ALA A 31 -0.08 1.35 -0.18
CA ALA A 31 -0.01 -0.02 0.36
C ALA A 31 -1.20 -0.86 -0.12
N GLY A 32 -2.43 -0.35 -0.05
CA GLY A 32 -3.61 -1.07 -0.55
C GLY A 32 -3.59 -1.40 -2.04
N THR A 33 -2.93 -0.59 -2.87
CA THR A 33 -2.74 -0.91 -4.30
C THR A 33 -1.70 -2.02 -4.49
N VAL A 34 -0.65 -2.04 -3.67
CA VAL A 34 0.38 -3.09 -3.67
C VAL A 34 -0.20 -4.42 -3.23
N PHE A 35 -0.90 -4.46 -2.10
CA PHE A 35 -1.58 -5.66 -1.61
C PHE A 35 -2.56 -6.23 -2.65
N ARG A 36 -3.37 -5.38 -3.30
CA ARG A 36 -4.25 -5.82 -4.40
C ARG A 36 -3.52 -6.43 -5.57
N ARG A 37 -2.34 -5.90 -5.93
CA ARG A 37 -1.52 -6.45 -7.02
C ARG A 37 -0.98 -7.82 -6.66
N ILE A 38 -0.42 -7.95 -5.45
CA ILE A 38 0.14 -9.21 -4.92
C ILE A 38 -0.95 -10.28 -4.83
N ALA A 39 -2.15 -9.93 -4.34
CA ALA A 39 -3.28 -10.86 -4.26
C ALA A 39 -3.64 -11.41 -5.65
N LYS A 40 -3.70 -10.53 -6.67
CA LYS A 40 -3.91 -10.93 -8.07
C LYS A 40 -2.81 -11.83 -8.61
N GLU A 41 -1.54 -11.50 -8.35
CA GLU A 41 -0.38 -12.31 -8.79
C GLU A 41 -0.40 -13.71 -8.16
N LYS A 42 -0.80 -13.80 -6.88
CA LYS A 42 -0.91 -15.06 -6.14
C LYS A 42 -2.23 -15.80 -6.36
N LYS A 43 -3.19 -15.23 -7.10
CA LYS A 43 -4.57 -15.75 -7.30
C LYS A 43 -5.30 -16.06 -5.98
N ILE A 44 -5.09 -15.22 -4.98
CA ILE A 44 -5.76 -15.31 -3.66
C ILE A 44 -6.59 -14.06 -3.42
N SER A 45 -7.51 -14.12 -2.46
CA SER A 45 -8.29 -12.96 -2.05
C SER A 45 -7.46 -11.93 -1.27
N LEU A 46 -8.00 -10.72 -1.13
CA LEU A 46 -7.39 -9.66 -0.31
C LEU A 46 -7.41 -10.04 1.17
N GLU A 47 -8.49 -10.67 1.65
CA GLU A 47 -8.57 -11.22 3.00
C GLU A 47 -7.53 -12.31 3.22
N GLU A 48 -7.42 -13.30 2.32
CA GLU A 48 -6.45 -14.40 2.43
C GLU A 48 -5.00 -13.88 2.43
N LEU A 49 -4.71 -12.84 1.65
CA LEU A 49 -3.40 -12.19 1.68
C LEU A 49 -3.17 -11.46 3.01
N GLY A 50 -4.20 -10.83 3.57
CA GLY A 50 -4.14 -10.16 4.88
C GLY A 50 -3.89 -11.15 6.01
N GLU A 51 -4.59 -12.29 6.02
CA GLU A 51 -4.37 -13.38 6.99
C GLU A 51 -2.94 -13.93 6.89
N LYS A 52 -2.46 -14.19 5.67
CA LYS A 52 -1.07 -14.63 5.45
C LYS A 52 -0.03 -13.59 5.87
N ALA A 53 -0.33 -12.29 5.74
CA ALA A 53 0.56 -11.23 6.19
C ALA A 53 0.62 -11.11 7.72
N LEU A 54 -0.45 -11.51 8.43
CA LEU A 54 -0.47 -11.59 9.89
C LEU A 54 0.26 -12.84 10.42
N GLU A 55 0.18 -13.96 9.68
CA GLU A 55 0.86 -15.22 10.04
C GLU A 55 2.34 -15.25 9.67
N ASP A 56 2.74 -14.54 8.60
CA ASP A 56 4.12 -14.50 8.11
C ASP A 56 4.61 -13.04 7.94
N PRO A 57 5.41 -12.53 8.91
CA PRO A 57 6.00 -11.18 8.87
C PRO A 57 6.91 -10.92 7.66
N SER A 58 7.30 -11.97 6.91
CA SER A 58 8.09 -11.81 5.68
C SER A 58 7.28 -11.19 4.53
N ILE A 59 5.95 -11.30 4.56
CA ILE A 59 5.06 -10.64 3.60
C ILE A 59 4.93 -9.13 3.92
N ASP A 60 4.93 -8.76 5.20
CA ASP A 60 4.91 -7.36 5.63
C ASP A 60 6.20 -6.62 5.19
N LYS A 61 7.35 -7.32 5.25
CA LYS A 61 8.64 -6.85 4.69
C LYS A 61 8.67 -6.68 3.17
N LEU A 62 7.69 -7.22 2.44
CA LEU A 62 7.61 -7.13 0.98
C LEU A 62 6.88 -5.86 0.52
N VAL A 63 6.21 -5.17 1.45
CA VAL A 63 5.35 -4.00 1.18
C VAL A 63 5.93 -2.69 1.75
N ASP A 64 6.90 -2.76 2.66
CA ASP A 64 7.69 -1.62 3.15
C ASP A 64 8.60 -1.01 2.05
#